data_AF-A0A5C5V3Y6-F1
#
_entry.id   AF-A0A5C5V3Y6-F1
#
_cell.length_a   1.000
_cell.length_b   1.000
_cell.length_c   1.000
_cell.angle_alpha   90.00
_cell.angle_beta   90.00
_cell.angle_gamma   90.00
#
_symmetry.space_group_name_H-M   'P 1'
#
loop_
_entity.id
_entity.type
_entity.pdbx_description
1 polymer ?
#
loop_
_entity_poly.entity_id
_entity_poly.type
_entity_poly.pdbx_seq_one_letter_code
_entity_poly.pdbx_strand_id
1 'polypeptide(L)'
;MAPGYCRADQREWHANKVDWFGTVLMDDFLIIDVGATLAASKQLSYKNSVRAMYQALAVFLQTNQLTTHALVNDDEQISDDLVIRRSDLTDVGFELIKGKLDYWLDRVSTARTASGDMSILEAELQVVLSSQGDNS
;
A
#
# COMPACT_ATOMS: atom_id res chain seq x y z
N MET A 1 -3.07 -5.82 -43.96
CA MET A 1 -4.04 -5.10 -43.14
C MET A 1 -4.29 -5.93 -41.88
N ALA A 2 -3.62 -5.56 -40.80
CA ALA A 2 -3.84 -5.99 -39.42
C ALA A 2 -3.07 -4.98 -38.55
N PRO A 3 -3.71 -4.16 -37.70
CA PRO A 3 -3.00 -3.27 -36.81
C PRO A 3 -2.80 -3.92 -35.44
N GLY A 4 -1.68 -3.58 -34.80
CA GLY A 4 -1.66 -3.33 -33.36
C GLY A 4 -1.35 -4.54 -32.46
N TYR A 5 -0.07 -4.68 -32.12
CA TYR A 5 0.31 -4.90 -30.72
C TYR A 5 1.36 -3.85 -30.38
N CYS A 6 0.90 -2.67 -29.98
CA CYS A 6 1.74 -1.69 -29.31
C CYS A 6 2.13 -2.29 -27.95
N ARG A 7 3.45 -2.38 -27.70
CA ARG A 7 4.01 -2.50 -26.35
C ARG A 7 3.35 -1.44 -25.47
N ALA A 8 2.72 -1.87 -24.39
CA ALA A 8 2.35 -0.95 -23.31
C ALA A 8 3.66 -0.40 -22.75
N ASP A 9 3.95 0.85 -23.10
CA ASP A 9 5.08 1.61 -22.61
C ASP A 9 4.81 1.91 -21.13
N GLN A 10 5.57 1.25 -20.27
CA GLN A 10 5.54 1.43 -18.82
C GLN A 10 6.34 2.69 -18.48
N ARG A 11 5.83 3.87 -18.85
CA ARG A 11 6.53 5.14 -18.62
C ARG A 11 5.65 6.39 -18.63
N GLU A 12 4.55 6.37 -17.87
CA GLU A 12 3.88 7.62 -17.45
C GLU A 12 3.71 7.62 -15.93
N TRP A 13 4.80 7.97 -15.24
CA TRP A 13 4.72 8.39 -13.84
C TRP A 13 4.36 9.88 -13.81
N HIS A 14 3.08 10.13 -13.55
CA HIS A 14 2.49 11.30 -12.89
C HIS A 14 3.06 12.69 -13.24
N ALA A 15 2.42 13.38 -14.17
CA ALA A 15 2.44 14.84 -14.19
C ALA A 15 1.66 15.35 -12.96
N ASN A 16 2.36 15.99 -12.00
CA ASN A 16 1.73 16.63 -10.84
C ASN A 16 0.70 17.66 -11.30
N LYS A 17 -0.57 17.47 -10.94
CA LYS A 17 -1.58 18.52 -11.05
C LYS A 17 -1.34 19.54 -9.94
N VAL A 18 -1.38 20.81 -10.29
CA VAL A 18 -1.19 21.91 -9.34
C VAL A 18 -2.48 22.72 -9.32
N ASP A 19 -3.02 23.00 -8.14
CA ASP A 19 -4.19 23.86 -8.01
C ASP A 19 -3.87 25.35 -8.25
N TRP A 20 -4.88 26.21 -8.18
CA TRP A 20 -4.74 27.65 -8.41
C TRP A 20 -3.87 28.36 -7.35
N PHE A 21 -3.61 27.73 -6.20
CA PHE A 21 -2.75 28.22 -5.14
C PHE A 21 -1.31 27.70 -5.23
N GLY A 22 -0.99 26.88 -6.24
CA GLY A 22 0.34 26.27 -6.34
C GLY A 22 0.48 25.01 -5.48
N THR A 23 -0.61 24.50 -4.90
CA THR A 23 -0.59 23.25 -4.14
C THR A 23 -0.51 22.09 -5.12
N VAL A 24 0.46 21.21 -4.94
CA VAL A 24 0.49 19.93 -5.67
C VAL A 24 -0.72 19.11 -5.20
N LEU A 25 -1.72 18.99 -6.06
CA LEU A 25 -2.79 18.01 -5.89
C LEU A 25 -2.19 16.67 -6.29
N MET A 26 -1.71 15.90 -5.32
CA MET A 26 -1.49 14.47 -5.54
C MET A 26 -2.85 13.89 -5.98
N ASP A 27 -2.95 13.42 -7.23
CA ASP A 27 -4.13 12.70 -7.69
C ASP A 27 -4.41 11.58 -6.68
N ASP A 28 -5.65 11.50 -6.20
CA ASP A 28 -6.05 10.42 -5.31
C ASP A 28 -6.22 9.14 -6.13
N PHE A 29 -5.28 8.21 -5.99
CA PHE A 29 -5.27 6.95 -6.71
C PHE A 29 -5.29 5.75 -5.76
N LEU A 30 -5.76 4.63 -6.31
CA LEU A 30 -5.86 3.34 -5.64
C LEU A 30 -4.47 2.73 -5.44
N ILE A 31 -4.15 2.35 -4.20
CA ILE A 31 -2.89 1.68 -3.85
C ILE A 31 -3.15 0.19 -3.59
N ILE A 32 -4.13 -0.13 -2.74
CA ILE A 32 -4.51 -1.52 -2.41
C ILE A 32 -6.02 -1.69 -2.58
N ASP A 33 -6.40 -2.81 -3.20
CA ASP A 33 -7.78 -3.32 -3.26
C ASP A 33 -7.81 -4.75 -2.72
N VAL A 34 -8.27 -4.89 -1.47
CA VAL A 34 -8.35 -6.20 -0.79
C VAL A 34 -9.43 -7.06 -1.45
N GLY A 35 -10.54 -6.46 -1.86
CA GLY A 35 -11.67 -7.15 -2.49
C GLY A 35 -11.30 -7.79 -3.81
N ALA A 36 -10.59 -7.06 -4.66
CA ALA A 36 -10.03 -7.59 -5.90
C ALA A 36 -9.09 -8.78 -5.64
N THR A 37 -8.24 -8.68 -4.61
CA THR A 37 -7.31 -9.74 -4.23
C THR A 37 -8.05 -11.00 -3.74
N LEU A 38 -9.08 -10.83 -2.90
CA LEU A 38 -9.89 -11.93 -2.38
C LEU A 38 -10.79 -12.56 -3.44
N ALA A 39 -11.25 -11.79 -4.43
CA ALA A 39 -12.05 -12.27 -5.55
C ALA A 39 -11.26 -13.18 -6.49
N ALA A 40 -9.94 -13.03 -6.55
CA ALA A 40 -9.06 -13.81 -7.43
C ALA A 40 -9.01 -15.31 -7.09
N SER A 41 -9.43 -15.72 -5.89
CA SER A 41 -9.36 -17.13 -5.46
C SER A 41 -10.61 -17.55 -4.68
N LYS A 42 -11.07 -18.79 -4.93
CA LYS A 42 -12.18 -19.41 -4.18
C LYS A 42 -11.71 -20.18 -2.93
N GLN A 43 -10.41 -20.35 -2.75
CA GLN A 43 -9.86 -21.17 -1.66
C GLN A 43 -9.94 -20.41 -0.33
N LEU A 44 -10.63 -20.99 0.65
CA LEU A 44 -10.86 -20.36 1.96
C LEU A 44 -9.56 -20.12 2.73
N SER A 45 -8.62 -21.06 2.68
CA SER A 45 -7.30 -20.94 3.32
C SER A 45 -6.51 -19.74 2.75
N TYR A 46 -6.52 -19.58 1.44
CA TYR A 46 -5.91 -18.43 0.77
C TYR A 46 -6.56 -17.12 1.21
N LYS A 47 -7.90 -17.04 1.20
CA LYS A 47 -8.62 -15.84 1.65
C LYS A 47 -8.28 -15.46 3.08
N ASN A 48 -8.23 -16.43 3.99
CA ASN A 48 -7.87 -16.18 5.39
C ASN A 48 -6.42 -15.67 5.51
N SER A 49 -5.49 -16.23 4.73
CA SER A 49 -4.10 -15.76 4.70
C SER A 49 -3.99 -14.32 4.18
N VAL A 50 -4.73 -13.99 3.12
CA VAL A 50 -4.77 -12.64 2.55
C VAL A 50 -5.37 -11.65 3.55
N ARG A 51 -6.46 -12.00 4.24
CA ARG A 51 -7.04 -11.18 5.29
C ARG A 51 -6.07 -10.94 6.43
N ALA A 52 -5.40 -11.98 6.93
CA ALA A 52 -4.41 -11.84 8.00
C ALA A 52 -3.24 -10.93 7.59
N MET A 53 -2.78 -11.04 6.34
CA MET A 53 -1.73 -10.19 5.78
C MET A 53 -2.16 -8.72 5.73
N TYR A 54 -3.29 -8.40 5.10
CA TYR A 54 -3.75 -7.01 5.00
C TYR A 54 -4.19 -6.43 6.35
N GLN A 55 -4.70 -7.25 7.27
CA GLN A 55 -5.00 -6.81 8.63
C GLN A 55 -3.73 -6.41 9.37
N ALA A 56 -2.68 -7.23 9.30
CA ALA A 56 -1.40 -6.90 9.91
C ALA A 56 -0.81 -5.61 9.32
N LEU A 57 -0.91 -5.42 7.99
CA LEU A 57 -0.48 -4.19 7.32
C LEU A 57 -1.28 -2.96 7.81
N ALA A 58 -2.60 -3.05 7.86
CA ALA A 58 -3.45 -1.94 8.29
C ALA A 58 -3.15 -1.53 9.74
N VAL A 59 -3.03 -2.51 10.64
CA VAL A 59 -2.65 -2.28 12.05
C VAL A 59 -1.27 -1.65 12.15
N PHE A 60 -0.31 -2.13 11.36
CA PHE A 60 1.05 -1.57 11.33
C PHE A 60 1.03 -0.09 10.91
N LEU A 61 0.33 0.24 9.82
CA LEU A 61 0.22 1.62 9.33
C LEU A 61 -0.45 2.53 10.36
N GLN A 62 -1.55 2.09 10.99
CA GLN A 62 -2.25 2.85 12.02
C GLN A 62 -1.40 3.05 13.29
N THR A 63 -0.75 1.99 13.77
CA THR A 63 0.09 2.03 14.98
C THR A 63 1.25 3.01 14.82
N ASN A 64 1.80 3.13 13.61
CA ASN A 64 2.89 4.05 13.30
C ASN A 64 2.40 5.43 12.80
N GLN A 65 1.09 5.74 12.91
CA GLN A 65 0.50 7.01 12.48
C GLN A 65 0.79 7.34 11.00
N LEU A 66 0.84 6.31 10.15
CA LEU A 66 1.12 6.42 8.72
C LEU A 66 -0.16 6.60 7.88
N THR A 67 -1.32 6.64 8.54
CA THR A 67 -2.64 6.83 7.93
C THR A 67 -3.26 8.14 8.38
N THR A 68 -4.09 8.73 7.52
CA THR A 68 -4.83 9.98 7.83
C THR A 68 -6.08 9.75 8.66
N HIS A 69 -6.58 8.51 8.65
CA HIS A 69 -7.73 8.05 9.42
C HIS A 69 -7.57 6.56 9.77
N ALA A 70 -8.48 6.01 10.57
CA ALA A 70 -8.48 4.59 10.92
C ALA A 70 -8.93 3.74 9.71
N LEU A 71 -8.10 2.77 9.31
CA LEU A 71 -8.41 1.84 8.22
C LEU A 71 -9.19 0.62 8.70
N VAL A 72 -8.88 0.15 9.92
CA VAL A 72 -9.57 -0.93 10.61
C VAL A 72 -9.90 -0.51 12.05
N ASN A 73 -11.00 -1.04 12.57
CA ASN A 73 -11.34 -0.98 13.98
C ASN A 73 -10.59 -2.10 14.72
N ASP A 74 -10.13 -1.86 15.95
CA ASP A 74 -9.26 -2.78 16.70
C ASP A 74 -9.81 -4.21 16.89
N ASP A 75 -11.13 -4.39 16.83
CA ASP A 75 -11.83 -5.68 17.01
C ASP A 75 -12.54 -6.20 15.76
N GLU A 76 -12.41 -5.52 14.62
CA GLU A 76 -13.14 -5.88 13.41
C GLU A 76 -12.22 -6.60 12.41
N GLN A 77 -12.68 -7.75 11.91
CA GLN A 77 -12.00 -8.42 10.82
C GLN A 77 -11.95 -7.47 9.62
N ILE A 78 -10.81 -7.44 8.91
CA ILE A 78 -10.67 -6.62 7.72
C ILE A 78 -11.83 -6.85 6.75
N SER A 79 -12.48 -5.76 6.35
CA SER A 79 -13.56 -5.83 5.38
C SER A 79 -13.03 -6.35 4.05
N ASP A 80 -13.80 -7.22 3.41
CA ASP A 80 -13.49 -7.68 2.05
C ASP A 80 -13.51 -6.51 1.06
N ASP A 81 -14.17 -5.40 1.40
CA ASP A 81 -14.24 -4.18 0.57
C ASP A 81 -13.19 -3.13 0.96
N LEU A 82 -12.18 -3.48 1.78
CA LEU A 82 -11.15 -2.51 2.16
C LEU A 82 -10.36 -2.05 0.94
N VAL A 83 -10.30 -0.74 0.79
CA VAL A 83 -9.54 -0.04 -0.22
C VAL A 83 -8.62 0.97 0.48
N ILE A 84 -7.35 1.00 0.10
CA ILE A 84 -6.38 2.00 0.56
C ILE A 84 -5.99 2.85 -0.64
N ARG A 85 -6.19 4.17 -0.51
CA ARG A 85 -5.88 5.19 -1.50
C ARG A 85 -4.73 6.08 -1.02
N ARG A 86 -4.23 6.91 -1.92
CA ARG A 86 -3.20 7.90 -1.58
C ARG A 86 -3.65 8.88 -0.49
N SER A 87 -4.93 9.30 -0.49
CA SER A 87 -5.51 10.17 0.54
C SER A 87 -5.50 9.56 1.95
N ASP A 88 -5.45 8.23 2.02
CA ASP A 88 -5.62 7.50 3.27
C ASP A 88 -4.29 7.39 4.04
N LEU A 89 -3.19 7.79 3.38
CA LEU A 89 -1.83 7.72 3.89
C LEU A 89 -1.25 9.11 4.10
N THR A 90 -0.43 9.23 5.15
CA THR A 90 0.45 10.40 5.30
C THR A 90 1.56 10.36 4.24
N ASP A 91 2.27 11.46 4.05
CA ASP A 91 3.40 11.49 3.11
C ASP A 91 4.48 10.46 3.47
N VAL A 92 4.74 10.27 4.77
CA VAL A 92 5.65 9.24 5.28
C VAL A 92 5.11 7.83 4.99
N GLY A 93 3.81 7.60 5.23
CA GLY A 93 3.17 6.32 4.94
C GLY A 93 3.20 5.98 3.45
N PHE A 94 3.03 6.98 2.59
CA PHE A 94 3.11 6.80 1.15
C PHE A 94 4.52 6.45 0.67
N GLU A 95 5.55 7.17 1.14
CA GLU A 95 6.94 6.86 0.76
C GLU A 95 7.38 5.47 1.27
N LEU A 96 6.94 5.06 2.46
CA LEU A 96 7.14 3.69 2.95
C LEU A 96 6.56 2.66 1.99
N ILE A 97 5.29 2.83 1.60
CA ILE A 97 4.60 1.88 0.74
C ILE A 97 5.28 1.78 -0.62
N LYS A 98 5.62 2.92 -1.21
CA LYS A 98 6.33 2.99 -2.50
C LYS A 98 7.69 2.29 -2.48
N GLY A 99 8.38 2.27 -1.34
CA GLY A 99 9.71 1.67 -1.20
C GLY A 99 9.69 0.14 -1.12
N LYS A 100 8.86 -0.44 -0.24
CA LYS A 100 8.96 -1.87 0.14
C LYS A 100 7.66 -2.64 0.22
N LEU A 101 6.48 -2.05 -0.05
CA LEU A 101 5.21 -2.78 0.06
C LEU A 101 5.20 -4.00 -0.87
N ASP A 102 5.53 -3.83 -2.15
CA ASP A 102 5.51 -4.93 -3.13
C ASP A 102 6.45 -6.07 -2.73
N TYR A 103 7.63 -5.72 -2.20
CA TYR A 103 8.62 -6.70 -1.76
C TYR A 103 8.14 -7.46 -0.52
N TRP A 104 7.52 -6.78 0.44
CA TRP A 104 6.93 -7.42 1.60
C TRP A 104 5.76 -8.33 1.21
N LEU A 105 4.86 -7.89 0.33
CA LEU A 105 3.74 -8.67 -0.20
C LEU A 105 4.20 -9.95 -0.92
N ASP A 106 5.25 -9.88 -1.74
CA ASP A 106 5.84 -11.08 -2.37
C ASP A 106 6.33 -12.09 -1.32
N ARG A 107 7.04 -11.61 -0.28
CA ARG A 107 7.61 -12.49 0.75
C ARG A 107 6.54 -13.17 1.60
N VAL A 108 5.48 -12.45 1.96
CA VAL A 108 4.37 -13.01 2.74
C VAL A 108 3.54 -13.97 1.87
N SER A 109 3.21 -13.58 0.63
CA SER A 109 2.40 -14.42 -0.26
C SER A 109 3.09 -15.72 -0.68
N THR A 110 4.42 -15.73 -0.76
CA THR A 110 5.23 -16.93 -1.03
C THR A 110 5.52 -17.77 0.22
N ALA A 111 4.92 -17.43 1.37
CA ALA A 111 5.14 -18.05 2.68
C ALA A 111 6.62 -18.08 3.12
N ARG A 112 7.46 -17.18 2.58
CA ARG A 112 8.87 -17.00 2.98
C ARG A 112 8.97 -16.23 4.30
N THR A 113 7.92 -15.51 4.65
CA THR A 113 7.82 -14.64 5.81
C THR A 113 6.41 -14.76 6.37
N ALA A 114 6.26 -14.72 7.70
CA ALA A 114 4.95 -14.78 8.36
C ALA A 114 4.18 -13.48 8.12
N SER A 115 2.85 -13.54 8.01
CA SER A 115 2.01 -12.36 7.75
C SER A 115 2.11 -11.24 8.79
N GLY A 116 2.57 -11.56 10.01
CA GLY A 116 2.82 -10.59 11.08
C GLY A 116 4.26 -10.09 11.18
N ASP A 117 5.17 -10.60 10.34
CA ASP A 117 6.57 -10.15 10.34
C ASP A 117 6.66 -8.83 9.55
N MET A 118 6.77 -7.74 10.31
CA MET A 118 6.82 -6.38 9.78
C MET A 118 8.24 -5.84 9.66
N SER A 119 9.27 -6.64 9.95
CA SER A 119 10.66 -6.18 10.05
C SER A 119 11.20 -5.54 8.77
N ILE A 120 10.68 -5.94 7.60
CA ILE A 120 11.01 -5.30 6.32
C ILE A 120 10.47 -3.86 6.28
N LEU A 121 9.21 -3.67 6.68
CA LEU A 121 8.55 -2.37 6.69
C LEU A 121 9.07 -1.49 7.83
N GLU A 122 9.39 -2.07 8.99
CA GLU A 122 10.03 -1.36 10.10
C GLU A 122 11.40 -0.81 9.70
N ALA A 123 12.24 -1.63 9.05
CA ALA A 123 13.55 -1.20 8.57
C ALA A 123 13.42 -0.06 7.55
N GLU A 124 12.48 -0.18 6.61
CA GLU A 124 12.23 0.88 5.63
C GLU A 124 11.69 2.15 6.27
N LEU A 125 10.81 2.03 7.28
CA LEU A 125 10.30 3.17 8.01
C LEU A 125 11.43 3.97 8.66
N GLN A 126 12.44 3.31 9.23
CA GLN A 126 13.62 3.99 9.77
C GLN A 126 14.41 4.74 8.67
N VAL A 127 14.51 4.18 7.47
CA VAL A 127 15.18 4.83 6.33
C VAL A 127 14.40 6.06 5.88
N VAL A 128 13.08 5.95 5.74
CA VAL A 128 12.20 7.07 5.37
C VAL A 128 12.27 8.20 6.40
N LEU A 129 12.19 7.86 7.70
CA LEU A 129 12.30 8.84 8.79
C LEU A 129 13.67 9.51 8.83
N SER A 130 14.75 8.76 8.61
CA SER A 130 16.11 9.32 8.55
C SER A 130 16.29 10.26 7.37
N SER A 131 15.67 9.97 6.23
CA SER A 131 15.74 10.80 5.01
C SER A 131 14.99 12.13 5.14
N GLN A 132 14.06 12.24 6.11
CA GLN A 132 13.32 13.47 6.41
C GLN A 132 14.05 14.37 7.44
N GLY A 133 15.02 13.83 8.18
CA GLY A 133 15.72 14.52 9.27
C GLY A 133 16.89 15.44 8.86
N ASP A 134 17.31 15.43 7.59
CA ASP A 134 18.49 16.16 7.10
C ASP A 134 18.18 17.57 6.52
N ASN A 135 16.97 18.10 6.78
CA ASN A 135 16.53 19.44 6.33
C ASN A 135 16.21 20.38 7.52
N SER A 136 17.08 20.42 8.54
CA SER A 136 17.03 21.43 9.61
C SER A 136 18.36 22.17 9.76
#